data_AF-A0A7K5D992-F1
#
_entry.id   AF-A0A7K5D992-F1
#
_cell.length_a   1.000
_cell.length_b   1.000
_cell.length_c   1.000
_cell.angle_alpha   90.00
_cell.angle_beta   90.00
_cell.angle_gamma   90.00
#
_symmetry.space_group_name_H-M   'P 1'
#
loop_
_entity.id
_entity.type
_entity.pdbx_description
1 polymer ?
#
loop_
_entity_poly.entity_id
_entity_poly.type
_entity_poly.pdbx_seq_one_letter_code
_entity_poly.pdbx_strand_id
1 'polypeptide(L)'
;DVAPEPDSSAGLVQVSLQGTPHRVTGTVQGSTPVLREINGATFKHPTPLSGPLLIYRAKASDPSALATLTGLLGKMGIQLQSYHSSGTVGGEQWSIVGLSAPLSNLTEMKPRVTEVFQLHL
;
A
#
# COMPACT_ATOMS: atom_id res chain seq x y z
N ASP A 1 11.45 23.59 -28.28
CA ASP A 1 10.60 22.45 -27.93
C ASP A 1 11.17 21.83 -26.66
N VAL A 2 10.64 22.23 -25.50
CA VAL A 2 10.97 21.61 -24.22
C VAL A 2 9.64 21.49 -23.48
N ALA A 3 9.17 20.26 -23.32
CA ALA A 3 8.01 20.00 -22.47
C ALA A 3 8.43 20.30 -21.02
N PRO A 4 7.62 21.01 -20.22
CA PRO A 4 7.92 21.15 -18.81
C PRO A 4 7.84 19.76 -18.16
N GLU A 5 8.95 19.30 -17.59
CA GLU A 5 8.93 18.18 -16.66
C GLU A 5 7.91 18.53 -15.56
N PRO A 6 6.93 17.66 -15.27
CA PRO A 6 6.01 17.95 -14.18
C PRO A 6 6.85 17.98 -12.91
N ASP A 7 6.94 19.16 -12.31
CA ASP A 7 7.56 19.46 -11.03
C ASP A 7 6.87 18.65 -9.93
N SER A 8 7.14 17.34 -9.90
CA SER A 8 6.64 16.41 -8.90
C SER A 8 7.55 16.55 -7.69
N SER A 9 7.42 17.67 -6.98
CA SER A 9 8.11 17.88 -5.72
C SER A 9 7.77 16.71 -4.78
N ALA A 10 8.78 15.90 -4.43
CA ALA A 10 8.60 14.78 -3.53
C ALA A 10 8.38 15.31 -2.13
N GLY A 11 7.15 15.12 -1.63
CA GLY A 11 6.76 15.46 -0.27
C GLY A 11 7.11 14.34 0.68
N LEU A 12 7.89 14.66 1.72
CA LEU A 12 8.05 13.79 2.87
C LEU A 12 6.90 14.07 3.84
N VAL A 13 6.10 13.04 4.14
CA VAL A 13 5.00 13.13 5.09
C VAL A 13 5.19 12.06 6.17
N GLN A 14 5.26 12.49 7.41
CA GLN A 14 5.20 11.55 8.53
C GLN A 14 3.73 11.35 8.89
N VAL A 15 3.24 10.12 8.78
CA VAL A 15 1.87 9.77 9.13
C VAL A 15 1.89 8.75 10.26
N SER A 16 1.04 8.94 11.26
CA SER A 16 0.85 7.93 12.30
C SER A 16 -0.32 7.04 11.88
N LEU A 17 -0.05 5.77 11.58
CA LEU A 17 -1.07 4.78 11.25
C LEU A 17 -1.33 3.94 12.50
N GLN A 18 -2.55 3.99 13.01
CA GLN A 18 -2.98 3.24 14.21
C GLN A 18 -2.09 3.46 15.46
N GLY A 19 -1.46 4.64 15.58
CA GLY A 19 -0.59 4.99 16.71
C GLY A 19 0.89 4.66 16.50
N THR A 20 1.24 3.95 15.43
CA THR A 20 2.64 3.74 15.03
C THR A 20 3.06 4.85 14.07
N PRO A 21 4.15 5.58 14.34
CA PRO A 21 4.65 6.57 13.39
C PRO A 21 5.28 5.85 12.19
N HIS A 22 4.75 6.12 11.00
CA HIS A 22 5.32 5.68 9.73
C HIS A 22 5.87 6.87 8.96
N ARG A 23 7.10 6.72 8.47
CA ARG A 23 7.71 7.69 7.56
C ARG A 23 7.32 7.32 6.14
N VAL A 24 6.61 8.22 5.47
CA VAL A 24 6.03 7.97 4.15
C VAL A 24 6.53 9.04 3.19
N THR A 25 6.97 8.64 2.00
CA THR A 25 7.40 9.55 0.94
C THR A 25 6.47 9.40 -0.23
N GLY A 26 5.84 10.50 -0.65
CA GLY A 26 4.94 10.53 -1.79
C GLY A 26 5.25 11.67 -2.75
N THR A 27 4.78 11.55 -3.99
CA THR A 27 4.75 12.64 -4.96
C THR A 27 3.31 12.80 -5.44
N VAL A 28 2.93 13.96 -5.95
CA VAL A 28 1.65 14.12 -6.68
C VAL A 28 1.97 14.11 -8.16
N GLN A 29 1.43 13.12 -8.88
CA GLN A 29 1.59 13.03 -10.34
C GLN A 29 0.30 13.48 -11.01
N GLY A 30 0.32 14.68 -11.60
CA GLY A 30 -0.89 15.34 -12.09
C GLY A 30 -1.81 15.69 -10.91
N SER A 31 -2.95 15.01 -10.81
CA SER A 31 -3.90 15.12 -9.70
C SER A 31 -3.93 13.88 -8.80
N THR A 32 -3.07 12.89 -9.05
CA THR A 32 -3.06 11.62 -8.32
C THR A 32 -1.92 11.60 -7.30
N PRO A 33 -2.19 11.43 -5.99
CA PRO A 33 -1.14 11.17 -5.02
C PRO A 33 -0.54 9.79 -5.29
N VAL A 34 0.78 9.70 -5.40
CA VAL A 34 1.50 8.44 -5.61
C VAL A 34 2.51 8.22 -4.49
N LEU A 35 2.52 7.00 -3.98
CA LEU A 35 3.43 6.58 -2.94
C LEU A 35 4.75 6.09 -3.53
N ARG A 36 5.85 6.51 -2.90
CA ARG A 36 7.23 6.17 -3.29
C ARG A 36 7.93 5.31 -2.24
N GLU A 37 7.69 5.57 -0.96
CA GLU A 37 8.37 4.86 0.14
C GLU A 37 7.51 4.79 1.40
N ILE A 38 7.56 3.68 2.13
CA ILE A 38 7.06 3.55 3.50
C ILE A 38 8.18 2.96 4.37
N ASN A 39 8.55 3.63 5.46
CA ASN A 39 9.55 3.15 6.42
C ASN A 39 10.87 2.68 5.79
N GLY A 40 11.35 3.40 4.77
CA GLY A 40 12.56 3.03 4.03
C GLY A 40 12.36 1.95 2.95
N ALA A 41 11.16 1.37 2.85
CA ALA A 41 10.82 0.41 1.79
C ALA A 41 10.31 1.16 0.55
N THR A 42 11.13 1.24 -0.49
CA THR A 42 10.82 1.95 -1.74
C THR A 42 9.98 1.11 -2.69
N PHE A 43 9.01 1.71 -3.36
CA PHE A 43 8.21 1.07 -4.42
C PHE A 43 8.88 1.27 -5.78
N LYS A 44 9.05 0.18 -6.55
CA LYS A 44 9.65 0.25 -7.89
C LYS A 44 8.84 1.09 -8.86
N HIS A 45 7.51 1.02 -8.73
CA HIS A 45 6.59 1.81 -9.53
C HIS A 45 5.84 2.78 -8.62
N PRO A 46 5.54 4.01 -9.08
CA PRO A 46 4.68 4.93 -8.34
C PRO A 46 3.35 4.23 -8.04
N THR A 47 3.01 4.12 -6.77
CA THR A 47 1.79 3.42 -6.35
C THR A 47 0.68 4.43 -6.14
N PRO A 48 -0.32 4.51 -7.04
CA PRO A 48 -1.39 5.49 -6.90
C PRO A 48 -2.20 5.23 -5.64
N LEU A 49 -2.35 6.28 -4.84
CA LEU A 49 -3.16 6.29 -3.64
C LEU A 49 -4.56 6.79 -4.00
N SER A 50 -5.36 5.96 -4.69
CA SER A 50 -6.73 6.29 -5.09
C SER A 50 -7.71 5.19 -4.73
N GLY A 51 -8.87 5.57 -4.19
CA GLY A 51 -9.96 4.66 -3.84
C GLY A 51 -9.70 3.85 -2.56
N PRO A 52 -10.47 2.76 -2.34
CA PRO A 52 -10.30 1.87 -1.20
C PRO A 52 -8.98 1.11 -1.31
N LEU A 53 -8.07 1.38 -0.37
CA LEU A 53 -6.73 0.79 -0.37
C LEU A 53 -6.48 0.01 0.91
N LEU A 54 -6.02 -1.22 0.74
CA LEU A 54 -5.49 -2.02 1.84
C LEU A 54 -3.97 -1.99 1.79
N ILE A 55 -3.35 -1.70 2.92
CA ILE A 55 -1.89 -1.71 3.08
C ILE A 55 -1.56 -2.74 4.15
N TYR A 56 -0.65 -3.67 3.83
CA TYR A 56 -0.18 -4.65 4.79
C TYR A 56 1.32 -4.88 4.66
N ARG A 57 1.91 -5.37 5.76
CA ARG A 57 3.31 -5.75 5.85
C ARG A 57 3.42 -7.22 6.20
N ALA A 58 4.16 -7.98 5.39
CA ALA A 58 4.37 -9.40 5.61
C ALA A 58 5.81 -9.80 5.29
N LYS A 59 6.22 -10.99 5.71
CA LYS A 59 7.51 -11.56 5.31
C LYS A 59 7.53 -11.75 3.80
N ALA A 60 8.57 -11.23 3.13
CA ALA A 60 8.65 -11.27 1.67
C ALA A 60 8.69 -12.70 1.12
N SER A 61 9.20 -13.65 1.91
CA SER A 61 9.28 -15.07 1.57
C SER A 61 7.96 -15.84 1.80
N ASP A 62 6.94 -15.23 2.43
CA ASP A 62 5.67 -15.89 2.73
C ASP A 62 4.55 -15.39 1.81
N PRO A 63 4.16 -16.15 0.76
CA PRO A 63 3.06 -15.77 -0.13
C PRO A 63 1.68 -15.95 0.52
N SER A 64 1.61 -16.52 1.73
CA SER A 64 0.35 -16.85 2.39
C SER A 64 -0.53 -15.63 2.69
N ALA A 65 0.08 -14.46 2.91
CA ALA A 65 -0.66 -13.22 3.15
C ALA A 65 -1.53 -12.83 1.94
N LEU A 66 -0.98 -12.91 0.72
CA LEU A 66 -1.73 -12.62 -0.50
C LEU A 66 -2.82 -13.66 -0.76
N ALA A 67 -2.52 -14.94 -0.54
CA ALA A 67 -3.51 -16.02 -0.68
C ALA A 67 -4.69 -15.87 0.31
N THR A 68 -4.40 -15.44 1.53
CA THR A 68 -5.43 -15.16 2.54
C THR A 68 -6.28 -13.96 2.15
N LEU A 69 -5.64 -12.91 1.62
CA LEU A 69 -6.35 -11.74 1.11
C LEU A 69 -7.28 -12.12 -0.05
N THR A 70 -6.79 -12.82 -1.08
CA THR A 70 -7.63 -13.19 -2.23
C THR A 70 -8.79 -14.09 -1.81
N GLY A 71 -8.58 -15.01 -0.86
CA GLY A 71 -9.65 -15.81 -0.27
C GLY A 71 -10.71 -14.96 0.44
N LEU A 72 -10.29 -13.97 1.24
CA LEU A 72 -11.20 -13.02 1.89
C LEU A 72 -11.97 -12.16 0.87
N LEU A 73 -11.29 -11.65 -0.16
CA LEU A 73 -11.90 -10.86 -1.22
C LEU A 73 -12.98 -11.65 -1.95
N GLY A 74 -12.72 -12.92 -2.28
CA GLY A 74 -13.69 -13.82 -2.90
C GLY A 74 -14.94 -14.05 -2.05
N LYS A 75 -14.79 -14.24 -0.73
CA LYS A 75 -15.92 -14.39 0.20
C LYS A 75 -16.79 -13.14 0.27
N MET A 76 -16.17 -11.97 0.18
CA MET A 76 -16.85 -10.66 0.32
C MET A 76 -17.35 -10.10 -1.03
N GLY A 77 -17.07 -10.77 -2.14
CA GLY A 77 -17.40 -10.27 -3.48
C GLY A 77 -16.64 -9.01 -3.89
N ILE A 78 -15.49 -8.76 -3.26
CA ILE A 78 -14.65 -7.58 -3.52
C ILE A 78 -13.59 -7.96 -4.55
N GLN A 79 -13.35 -7.08 -5.53
CA GLN A 79 -12.34 -7.29 -6.56
C GLN A 79 -11.02 -6.62 -6.18
N LEU A 80 -9.92 -7.32 -6.43
CA LEU A 80 -8.59 -6.76 -6.41
C LEU A 80 -8.36 -6.00 -7.73
N GLN A 81 -8.17 -4.69 -7.65
CA GLN A 81 -8.00 -3.80 -8.80
C GLN A 81 -6.53 -3.52 -9.10
N SER A 82 -5.72 -3.37 -8.05
CA SER A 82 -4.29 -3.13 -8.19
C SER A 82 -3.52 -3.82 -7.07
N TYR A 83 -2.28 -4.19 -7.35
CA TYR A 83 -1.37 -4.77 -6.37
C TYR A 83 0.03 -4.22 -6.61
N HIS A 84 0.59 -3.61 -5.59
CA HIS A 84 1.92 -3.03 -5.61
C HIS A 84 2.70 -3.50 -4.40
N SER A 85 3.95 -3.86 -4.61
CA SER A 85 4.86 -4.28 -3.55
C SER A 85 6.08 -3.36 -3.48
N SER A 86 6.52 -3.06 -2.26
CA SER A 86 7.77 -2.36 -2.01
C SER A 86 8.97 -3.30 -2.20
N GLY A 87 10.18 -2.75 -2.11
CA GLY A 87 11.38 -3.52 -1.77
C GLY A 87 11.30 -4.09 -0.36
N THR A 88 12.24 -4.97 -0.03
CA THR A 88 12.31 -5.62 1.28
C THR A 88 13.13 -4.80 2.26
N VAL A 89 12.65 -4.68 3.50
CA VAL A 89 13.35 -4.05 4.62
C VAL A 89 13.24 -5.00 5.81
N GLY A 90 14.39 -5.44 6.34
CA GLY A 90 14.41 -6.40 7.45
C GLY A 90 13.75 -7.76 7.13
N GLY A 91 13.72 -8.17 5.85
CA GLY A 91 13.07 -9.41 5.41
C GLY A 91 11.55 -9.32 5.23
N GLU A 92 10.98 -8.14 5.46
CA GLU A 92 9.55 -7.86 5.26
C GLU A 92 9.32 -6.92 4.09
N GLN A 93 8.11 -6.98 3.54
CA GLN A 93 7.71 -6.20 2.38
C GLN A 93 6.34 -5.56 2.66
N TRP A 94 6.18 -4.32 2.22
CA TRP A 94 4.89 -3.65 2.18
C TRP A 94 4.18 -3.99 0.88
N SER A 95 2.88 -4.25 1.00
CA SER A 95 1.98 -4.48 -0.12
C SER A 95 0.80 -3.53 -0.02
N ILE A 96 0.48 -2.92 -1.15
CA ILE A 96 -0.64 -1.99 -1.31
C ILE A 96 -1.58 -2.59 -2.34
N VAL A 97 -2.84 -2.69 -1.95
CA VAL A 97 -3.86 -3.36 -2.75
C VAL A 97 -5.02 -2.40 -2.95
N GLY A 98 -5.29 -2.06 -4.21
CA GLY A 98 -6.51 -1.35 -4.60
C GLY A 98 -7.67 -2.32 -4.65
N LEU A 99 -8.77 -1.95 -4.02
CA LEU A 99 -9.97 -2.76 -3.89
C LEU A 99 -11.15 -2.05 -4.53
N SER A 100 -12.09 -2.81 -5.09
CA SER A 100 -13.34 -2.25 -5.62
C SER A 100 -14.25 -1.67 -4.53
N ALA A 101 -14.08 -2.11 -3.28
CA ALA A 101 -14.84 -1.66 -2.12
C ALA A 101 -14.01 -1.86 -0.84
N PRO A 102 -14.26 -1.08 0.22
CA PRO A 102 -13.55 -1.23 1.50
C PRO A 102 -13.87 -2.58 2.17
N LEU A 103 -12.86 -3.16 2.81
CA LEU A 103 -13.00 -4.30 3.70
C LEU A 103 -13.44 -3.85 5.09
N SER A 104 -14.50 -4.49 5.59
CA SER A 104 -15.00 -4.26 6.95
C SER A 104 -14.29 -5.08 8.02
N ASN A 105 -13.57 -6.14 7.63
CA ASN A 105 -12.89 -7.04 8.57
C ASN A 105 -11.52 -7.48 8.05
N LEU A 106 -10.48 -7.20 8.85
CA LEU A 106 -9.08 -7.55 8.57
C LEU A 106 -8.55 -8.66 9.47
N THR A 107 -9.42 -9.28 10.29
CA THR A 107 -9.02 -10.27 11.30
C THR A 107 -8.39 -11.51 10.68
N GLU A 108 -8.84 -11.94 9.51
CA GLU A 108 -8.25 -13.09 8.80
C GLU A 108 -6.79 -12.83 8.37
N MET A 109 -6.40 -11.56 8.18
CA MET A 109 -5.04 -11.21 7.76
C MET A 109 -4.06 -11.09 8.93
N LYS A 110 -4.52 -10.65 10.10
CA LYS A 110 -3.69 -10.46 11.31
C LYS A 110 -2.71 -11.60 11.63
N PRO A 111 -3.05 -12.90 11.52
CA PRO A 111 -2.09 -13.97 11.81
C PRO A 111 -0.99 -14.14 10.75
N ARG A 112 -1.12 -13.52 9.57
CA ARG A 112 -0.19 -13.66 8.43
C ARG A 112 0.65 -12.42 8.18
N VAL A 113 0.29 -11.30 8.81
CA VAL A 113 0.87 -9.99 8.56
C VAL A 113 1.34 -9.39 9.87
N THR A 114 2.42 -8.64 9.82
CA THR A 114 2.93 -7.88 10.96
C THR A 114 2.07 -6.64 11.17
N GLU A 115 1.63 -6.02 10.07
CA GLU A 115 0.81 -4.82 10.07
C GLU A 115 -0.23 -4.92 8.96
N VAL A 116 -1.46 -4.47 9.22
CA VAL A 116 -2.52 -4.37 8.21
C VAL A 116 -3.50 -3.26 8.56
N PHE A 117 -3.76 -2.40 7.59
CA PHE A 117 -4.67 -1.28 7.75
C PHE A 117 -5.28 -0.90 6.41
N GLN A 118 -6.45 -0.28 6.48
CA GLN A 118 -7.14 0.26 5.33
C GLN A 118 -6.98 1.77 5.33
N LEU A 119 -6.56 2.30 4.19
CA LEU A 119 -6.40 3.72 3.98
C LEU A 119 -7.75 4.29 3.50
N HIS A 120 -8.22 5.31 4.19
CA HIS A 120 -9.34 6.15 3.78
C HIS A 120 -8.76 7.53 3.45
N LEU A 121 -8.87 7.93 2.18
CA LEU A 121 -8.43 9.22 1.66
C LEU A 121 -9.63 10.14 1.44
#